data_AF-A0A2Z6P6S9-F1
#
_entry.id   AF-A0A2Z6P6S9-F1
#
_cell.length_a   1.000
_cell.length_b   1.000
_cell.length_c   1.000
_cell.angle_alpha   90.00
_cell.angle_beta   90.00
_cell.angle_gamma   90.00
#
_symmetry.space_group_name_H-M   'P 1'
#
loop_
_entity.id
_entity.type
_entity.pdbx_description
1 polymer ?
#
loop_
_entity_poly.entity_id
_entity_poly.type
_entity_poly.pdbx_seq_one_letter_code
_entity_poly.pdbx_strand_id
1 'polypeptide(L)'
;MDICQKEDKEVAGRFAMLIWVIWNNRNSGVWSNAKEPGQCLGVKAKHLWMEWHAVQQHQLNTTWAEQQHQQLQWKKPPIGWYKCNVNAGFHGELNKTSASWCLRDHTRRFMMA
;
A
#
# COMPACT_ATOMS: atom_id res chain seq x y z
N MET A 1 4.12 -20.81 -5.66
CA MET A 1 2.75 -20.59 -5.16
C MET A 1 1.89 -20.20 -6.35
N ASP A 2 0.86 -20.99 -6.64
CA ASP A 2 0.06 -20.90 -7.88
C ASP A 2 -1.29 -20.19 -7.67
N ILE A 3 -1.46 -19.57 -6.51
CA ILE A 3 -2.74 -19.00 -6.05
C ILE A 3 -3.24 -17.88 -6.95
N CYS A 4 -2.33 -17.12 -7.57
CA CYS A 4 -2.71 -16.03 -8.48
C CYS A 4 -3.02 -16.49 -9.92
N GLN A 5 -2.75 -17.76 -10.28
CA GLN A 5 -3.04 -18.29 -11.62
C GLN A 5 -4.20 -19.28 -11.61
N LYS A 6 -4.39 -20.03 -10.52
CA LYS A 6 -5.40 -21.10 -10.43
C LYS A 6 -6.67 -20.72 -9.67
N GLU A 7 -6.60 -19.72 -8.79
CA GLU A 7 -7.75 -19.31 -7.99
C GLU A 7 -8.37 -18.02 -8.52
N ASP A 8 -9.63 -17.78 -8.15
CA ASP A 8 -10.29 -16.52 -8.47
C ASP A 8 -9.72 -15.33 -7.67
N LYS A 9 -10.12 -14.13 -8.07
CA LYS A 9 -9.67 -12.87 -7.45
C LYS A 9 -10.04 -12.77 -5.98
N GLU A 10 -11.14 -13.38 -5.57
CA GLU A 10 -11.62 -13.32 -4.20
C GLU A 10 -10.76 -14.20 -3.29
N VAL A 11 -10.51 -15.45 -3.70
CA VAL A 11 -9.64 -16.38 -2.99
C VAL A 11 -8.21 -15.83 -2.92
N ALA A 12 -7.67 -15.37 -4.05
CA ALA A 12 -6.34 -14.77 -4.09
C ALA A 12 -6.23 -13.52 -3.20
N GLY A 13 -7.29 -12.71 -3.17
CA GLY A 13 -7.36 -11.50 -2.34
C GLY A 13 -7.42 -11.79 -0.84
N ARG A 14 -8.26 -12.73 -0.41
CA ARG A 14 -8.31 -13.21 0.98
C ARG A 14 -6.95 -13.77 1.42
N PHE A 15 -6.29 -14.54 0.55
CA PHE A 15 -4.97 -15.08 0.81
C PHE A 15 -3.90 -13.99 0.94
N ALA A 16 -3.91 -13.00 0.05
CA ALA A 16 -3.00 -11.85 0.12
C ALA A 16 -3.20 -11.05 1.42
N MET A 17 -4.46 -10.81 1.82
CA MET A 17 -4.78 -10.11 3.08
C MET A 17 -4.26 -10.88 4.30
N LEU A 18 -4.38 -12.21 4.31
CA LEU A 18 -3.84 -13.05 5.38
C LEU A 18 -2.32 -12.94 5.49
N ILE A 19 -1.60 -13.03 4.37
CA ILE A 19 -0.13 -12.85 4.35
C ILE A 19 0.25 -11.46 4.88
N TRP A 20 -0.49 -10.43 4.45
CA TRP A 20 -0.24 -9.06 4.88
C TRP A 20 -0.43 -8.88 6.38
N VAL A 21 -1.51 -9.42 6.97
CA VAL A 21 -1.75 -9.36 8.42
C VAL A 21 -0.67 -10.10 9.21
N ILE A 22 -0.21 -11.26 8.73
CA ILE A 22 0.88 -12.01 9.36
C ILE A 22 2.17 -11.19 9.34
N TRP A 23 2.49 -10.60 8.18
CA TRP A 23 3.66 -9.74 8.03
C TRP A 23 3.57 -8.51 8.95
N ASN A 24 2.40 -7.86 9.02
CA ASN A 24 2.16 -6.72 9.88
C ASN A 24 2.35 -7.06 11.37
N ASN A 25 1.77 -8.17 11.83
CA ASN A 25 1.92 -8.61 13.23
C ASN A 25 3.38 -8.95 13.57
N ARG A 26 4.12 -9.55 12.62
CA ARG A 26 5.56 -9.79 12.79
C ARG A 26 6.32 -8.48 12.96
N ASN A 27 6.01 -7.46 12.15
CA ASN A 27 6.66 -6.15 12.25
C ASN A 27 6.33 -5.45 13.56
N SER A 28 5.08 -5.44 14.01
CA SER A 28 4.71 -4.88 15.32
C SER A 28 5.50 -5.50 16.46
N GLY A 29 5.79 -6.81 16.37
CA GLY A 29 6.63 -7.50 17.34
C GLY A 29 8.09 -7.04 17.33
N VAL A 30 8.61 -6.61 16.18
CA VAL A 30 9.99 -6.12 16.03
C VAL A 30 10.11 -4.65 16.47
N TRP A 31 9.13 -3.82 16.07
CA TRP A 31 9.24 -2.36 16.20
C TRP A 31 8.55 -1.79 17.45
N SER A 32 7.57 -2.51 18.00
CA SER A 32 6.73 -2.01 19.10
C SER A 32 6.55 -3.02 20.23
N ASN A 33 7.27 -4.15 20.19
CA ASN A 33 7.15 -5.28 21.13
C ASN A 33 5.69 -5.74 21.34
N ALA A 34 4.84 -5.55 20.33
CA ALA A 34 3.41 -5.88 20.37
C ALA A 34 3.14 -7.04 19.41
N LYS A 35 2.54 -8.12 19.91
CA LYS A 35 2.15 -9.29 19.11
C LYS A 35 0.73 -9.72 19.45
N GLU A 36 -0.13 -9.76 18.45
CA GLU A 36 -1.46 -10.34 18.54
C GLU A 36 -1.38 -11.87 18.44
N PRO A 37 -2.23 -12.61 19.20
CA PRO A 37 -2.31 -14.06 19.09
C PRO A 37 -2.70 -14.54 17.70
N GLY A 38 -2.14 -15.67 17.24
CA GLY A 38 -2.33 -16.18 15.88
C GLY A 38 -3.80 -16.43 15.50
N GLN A 39 -4.64 -16.88 16.44
CA GLN A 39 -6.07 -17.12 16.20
C GLN A 39 -6.82 -15.81 15.86
N CYS A 40 -6.42 -14.69 16.46
CA CYS A 40 -7.00 -13.38 16.19
C CYS A 40 -6.62 -12.86 14.79
N LEU A 41 -5.45 -13.26 14.27
CA LEU A 41 -4.97 -12.80 12.96
C LEU A 41 -5.85 -13.28 11.80
N GLY A 42 -6.36 -14.51 11.86
CA GLY A 42 -7.25 -15.05 10.82
C GLY A 42 -8.58 -14.30 10.76
N VAL A 43 -9.17 -14.02 11.93
CA VAL A 43 -10.40 -13.22 12.04
C VAL A 43 -10.17 -11.80 11.54
N LYS A 44 -9.05 -11.18 11.95
CA LYS A 44 -8.64 -9.84 11.51
C LYS A 44 -8.45 -9.76 10.00
N ALA A 45 -7.73 -10.72 9.40
CA ALA A 45 -7.53 -10.79 7.96
C ALA A 45 -8.86 -10.93 7.20
N LYS A 46 -9.76 -11.78 7.68
CA LYS A 46 -11.11 -11.92 7.09
C LYS A 46 -11.89 -10.61 7.16
N HIS A 47 -11.90 -9.96 8.33
CA HIS A 47 -12.61 -8.71 8.53
C HIS A 47 -12.08 -7.59 7.62
N LEU A 48 -10.77 -7.37 7.62
CA LEU A 48 -10.11 -6.38 6.76
C LEU A 48 -10.37 -6.64 5.27
N TRP A 49 -10.37 -7.89 4.83
CA TRP A 49 -10.73 -8.23 3.46
C TRP A 49 -12.18 -7.86 3.14
N MET A 50 -13.14 -8.19 4.02
CA MET A 50 -14.55 -7.88 3.80
C MET A 50 -14.79 -6.37 3.74
N GLU A 51 -14.18 -5.59 4.64
CA GLU A 51 -14.27 -4.13 4.64
C GLU A 51 -13.69 -3.54 3.34
N TRP A 52 -12.48 -3.96 2.96
CA TRP A 52 -11.85 -3.51 1.72
C TRP A 52 -12.70 -3.87 0.49
N HIS A 53 -13.22 -5.09 0.43
CA HIS A 53 -14.06 -5.54 -0.67
C HIS A 53 -15.38 -4.75 -0.75
N ALA A 54 -16.02 -4.47 0.38
CA ALA A 54 -17.23 -3.64 0.43
C ALA A 54 -16.97 -2.22 -0.08
N VAL A 55 -15.85 -1.61 0.34
CA VAL A 55 -15.44 -0.28 -0.15
C VAL A 55 -15.16 -0.30 -1.65
N GLN A 56 -14.47 -1.33 -2.17
CA GLN A 56 -14.21 -1.45 -3.60
C GLN A 56 -15.49 -1.59 -4.42
N GLN A 57 -16.49 -2.34 -3.93
CA GLN A 57 -17.79 -2.43 -4.59
C GLN A 57 -18.53 -1.09 -4.60
N HIS A 58 -18.45 -0.32 -3.52
CA HIS A 58 -18.96 1.05 -3.48
C HIS A 58 -18.21 1.99 -4.43
N GLN A 59 -16.88 1.93 -4.44
CA GLN A 59 -16.09 2.74 -5.35
C GLN A 59 -16.38 2.40 -6.80
N LEU A 60 -16.55 1.13 -7.20
CA LEU A 60 -16.92 0.80 -8.58
C LEU A 60 -18.22 1.50 -9.01
N ASN A 61 -19.20 1.62 -8.11
CA ASN A 61 -20.44 2.36 -8.37
C ASN A 61 -20.22 3.88 -8.46
N THR A 62 -19.32 4.44 -7.65
CA THR A 62 -18.95 5.87 -7.67
C THR A 62 -17.99 6.22 -8.83
N THR A 63 -17.16 5.27 -9.27
CA THR A 63 -16.12 5.47 -10.31
C THR A 63 -16.78 5.74 -11.67
N TRP A 64 -17.99 5.23 -11.93
CA TRP A 64 -18.77 5.65 -13.11
C TRP A 64 -19.12 7.14 -13.11
N ALA A 65 -19.26 7.77 -11.94
CA ALA A 65 -19.47 9.21 -11.82
C ALA A 65 -18.16 10.02 -11.82
N GLU A 66 -17.05 9.45 -11.34
CA GLU A 66 -15.73 10.10 -11.24
C GLU A 66 -14.78 9.84 -12.43
N GLN A 67 -15.18 9.01 -13.41
CA GLN A 67 -14.40 8.68 -14.62
C GLN A 67 -13.99 9.90 -15.48
N GLN A 68 -14.40 11.12 -15.13
CA GLN A 68 -13.84 12.36 -15.69
C GLN A 68 -12.49 12.80 -15.09
N HIS A 69 -12.08 12.32 -13.92
CA HIS A 69 -10.71 12.51 -13.45
C HIS A 69 -9.84 11.42 -14.05
N GLN A 70 -9.17 11.75 -15.15
CA GLN A 70 -8.17 10.91 -15.80
C GLN A 70 -7.24 10.32 -14.73
N GLN A 71 -7.34 9.01 -14.51
CA GLN A 71 -6.32 8.28 -13.78
C GLN A 71 -5.02 8.45 -14.56
N LEU A 72 -4.18 9.37 -14.11
CA LEU A 72 -2.85 9.60 -14.64
C LEU A 72 -2.01 8.36 -14.35
N GLN A 73 -2.08 7.39 -15.25
CA GLN A 73 -1.21 6.23 -15.24
C GLN A 73 0.24 6.73 -15.22
N TRP A 74 1.01 6.28 -14.23
CA TRP A 74 2.39 6.72 -14.07
C TRP A 74 3.20 6.40 -15.34
N LYS A 75 3.86 7.41 -15.89
CA LYS A 75 4.80 7.26 -17.03
C LYS A 75 6.21 7.63 -16.58
N LYS A 76 7.18 6.93 -17.15
CA LYS A 76 8.60 7.25 -16.97
C LYS A 76 8.85 8.69 -17.49
N PRO A 77 9.61 9.53 -16.76
CA PRO A 77 9.97 10.86 -17.25
C PRO A 77 10.72 10.79 -18.59
N PRO A 78 10.49 11.74 -19.52
CA PRO A 78 11.28 11.85 -20.74
C PRO A 78 12.77 12.08 -20.47
N ILE A 79 13.60 11.88 -21.49
CA ILE A 79 15.03 12.20 -21.42
C ILE A 79 15.19 13.70 -21.11
N GLY A 80 16.11 14.03 -20.20
CA GLY A 80 16.34 15.41 -19.73
C GLY A 80 15.46 15.86 -18.54
N TRP A 81 14.48 15.05 -18.13
CA TRP A 81 13.64 15.34 -16.96
C TRP A 81 14.09 14.56 -15.72
N TYR A 82 13.84 15.16 -14.55
CA TYR A 82 14.08 14.53 -13.25
C TYR A 82 12.76 14.14 -12.57
N LYS A 83 12.78 13.00 -11.86
CA LYS A 83 11.72 12.59 -10.94
C LYS A 83 12.10 12.99 -9.52
N CYS A 84 11.29 13.83 -8.88
CA CYS A 84 11.37 14.06 -7.44
C CYS A 84 10.42 13.09 -6.72
N ASN A 85 10.93 12.29 -5.79
CA ASN A 85 10.08 11.56 -4.85
C ASN A 85 10.19 12.30 -3.52
N VAL A 86 9.07 12.71 -2.95
CA VAL A 86 9.01 13.40 -1.66
C VAL A 86 8.35 12.50 -0.64
N ASN A 87 8.75 12.63 0.62
CA ASN A 87 8.14 11.96 1.75
C ASN A 87 8.05 12.91 2.94
N ALA A 88 7.06 12.71 3.80
CA ALA A 88 6.93 13.42 5.07
C ALA A 88 6.74 12.40 6.20
N GLY A 89 7.33 12.71 7.35
CA GLY A 89 7.19 11.94 8.58
C GLY A 89 6.64 12.84 9.68
N PHE A 90 5.59 12.39 10.35
CA PHE A 90 4.94 13.11 11.44
C PHE A 90 5.13 12.32 12.73
N HIS A 91 5.75 12.93 13.74
CA HIS A 91 5.98 12.34 15.05
C HIS A 91 5.19 13.14 16.09
N GLY A 92 3.96 12.68 16.38
CA GLY A 92 3.01 13.39 17.25
C GLY A 92 3.52 13.60 18.68
N GLU A 93 4.22 12.61 19.24
CA GLU A 93 4.75 12.69 20.62
C GLU A 93 5.84 13.75 20.79
N LEU A 94 6.63 13.98 19.74
CA LEU A 94 7.71 14.98 19.76
C LEU A 94 7.27 16.32 19.17
N ASN A 95 6.03 16.43 18.71
CA ASN A 95 5.52 17.55 17.91
C ASN A 95 6.50 17.93 16.77
N LYS A 96 7.05 16.92 16.09
CA LYS A 96 8.04 17.10 15.02
C LYS A 96 7.51 16.60 13.69
N THR A 97 7.77 17.40 12.66
CA THR A 97 7.54 17.02 11.27
C THR A 97 8.87 17.04 10.54
N SER A 98 9.15 15.97 9.80
CA SER A 98 10.30 15.86 8.93
C SER A 98 9.83 15.74 7.48
N ALA A 99 10.55 16.34 6.55
CA ALA A 99 10.36 16.13 5.13
C ALA A 99 11.66 15.61 4.52
N SER A 100 11.55 14.68 3.58
CA SER A 100 12.68 14.19 2.79
C SER A 100 12.30 14.15 1.32
N TRP A 101 13.30 14.22 0.46
CA TRP A 101 13.09 14.16 -0.97
C TRP A 101 14.27 13.49 -1.66
N CYS A 102 14.07 12.99 -2.87
CA CYS A 102 15.17 12.52 -3.69
C CYS A 102 14.88 12.79 -5.17
N LEU A 103 15.88 13.31 -5.88
CA LEU A 103 15.84 13.51 -7.32
C LEU A 103 16.54 12.35 -8.04
N ARG A 104 15.90 11.86 -9.10
CA ARG A 104 16.45 10.83 -9.98
C ARG A 104 16.32 11.24 -11.43
N ASP A 105 17.30 10.90 -12.25
CA ASP A 105 17.23 11.13 -13.69
C ASP A 105 16.36 10.05 -14.41
N HIS A 106 16.19 10.22 -15.72
CA HIS A 106 15.53 9.27 -16.60
C HIS A 106 16.25 7.91 -16.71
N THR A 107 17.50 7.78 -16.27
CA THR A 107 18.25 6.51 -16.19
C THR A 107 18.11 5.83 -14.82
N ARG A 108 17.34 6.43 -13.90
CA ARG A 108 17.12 6.00 -12.51
C ARG A 108 18.32 6.21 -11.58
N ARG A 109 19.31 7.01 -11.97
CA ARG A 109 20.43 7.42 -11.11
C ARG A 109 19.96 8.51 -10.14
N PHE A 110 20.40 8.42 -8.89
CA PHE A 110 20.16 9.48 -7.90
C PHE A 110 21.08 10.66 -8.16
N MET A 111 20.49 11.85 -8.15
CA MET A 111 21.20 13.10 -8.35
C MET A 111 21.35 13.88 -7.03
N MET A 112 20.32 13.84 -6.18
CA MET A 112 20.30 14.51 -4.87
C MET A 112 19.30 13.83 -3.94
N ALA A 113 19.54 13.90 -2.63
CA ALA A 113 18.66 13.44 -1.55
C ALA A 113 18.89 14.26 -0.28
#